data_AF-A0A350QR60-F1
#
_entry.id   AF-A0A350QR60-F1
#
_cell.length_a   1.000
_cell.length_b   1.000
_cell.length_c   1.000
_cell.angle_alpha   90.00
_cell.angle_beta   90.00
_cell.angle_gamma   90.00
#
_symmetry.space_group_name_H-M   'P 1'
#
loop_
_entity.id
_entity.type
_entity.pdbx_description
1 polymer ?
#
loop_
_entity_poly.entity_id
_entity_poly.type
_entity_poly.pdbx_seq_one_letter_code
_entity_poly.pdbx_strand_id
1 'polypeptide(L)' 'QDDVRYDIVICDPPTFSNSKRMKAGSFSILRDHPELLRQVSRFVAPKGEIFFSTNARRFEFDETAVP' A
#
# COMPACT_ATOMS: atom_id res chain seq x y z
N GLN A 1 -1.57 3.48 -23.22
CA GLN A 1 -1.38 4.24 -21.97
C GLN A 1 0.01 3.89 -21.53
N ASP A 2 0.93 4.85 -21.55
CA ASP A 2 2.31 4.59 -21.13
C ASP A 2 2.29 4.07 -19.69
N ASP A 3 2.98 2.97 -19.45
CA ASP A 3 3.14 2.34 -18.14
C ASP A 3 4.07 3.24 -17.32
N VAL A 4 3.54 4.38 -16.85
CA VAL A 4 4.31 5.37 -16.09
C VAL A 4 4.71 4.74 -14.77
N ARG A 5 6.02 4.62 -14.59
CA ARG A 5 6.64 4.17 -13.35
C ARG A 5 7.45 5.30 -12.73
N TYR A 6 7.53 5.27 -11.41
CA TYR A 6 8.16 6.30 -10.61
C TYR A 6 9.37 5.74 -9.86
N ASP A 7 10.43 6.53 -9.76
CA ASP A 7 11.61 6.18 -8.95
C ASP A 7 11.30 6.25 -7.45
N ILE A 8 10.35 7.10 -7.06
CA ILE A 8 9.91 7.28 -5.67
C ILE A 8 8.39 7.29 -5.63
N VAL A 9 7.82 6.42 -4.79
CA VAL A 9 6.38 6.39 -4.50
C VAL A 9 6.16 6.60 -3.00
N ILE A 10 5.33 7.58 -2.64
CA ILE A 10 4.93 7.82 -1.25
C ILE A 10 3.56 7.19 -1.01
N CYS A 11 3.47 6.33 0.00
CA CYS A 11 2.25 5.61 0.37
C CYS A 11 1.88 5.93 1.82
N ASP A 12 0.87 6.79 2.00
CA ASP A 12 0.29 7.14 3.31
C ASP A 12 -1.22 6.78 3.35
N PRO A 13 -1.57 5.49 3.56
CA PRO A 13 -2.95 5.05 3.60
C PRO A 13 -3.63 5.37 4.94
N PRO A 14 -4.98 5.54 4.93
CA PRO A 14 -5.74 5.63 6.17
C PRO A 14 -5.65 4.32 6.98
N THR A 15 -5.69 4.40 8.30
CA THR A 15 -5.68 3.20 9.18
C THR A 15 -6.86 2.26 8.91
N PHE A 16 -8.04 2.83 8.65
CA PHE A 16 -9.24 2.09 8.29
C PHE A 16 -10.07 2.90 7.30
N SER A 17 -10.72 2.24 6.34
CA SER A 17 -11.64 2.89 5.40
C SER A 17 -12.89 2.05 5.21
N ASN A 18 -14.05 2.71 5.26
CA ASN A 18 -15.38 2.14 5.05
C ASN A 18 -16.06 2.79 3.84
N SER A 19 -15.40 2.78 2.69
CA SER A 19 -15.98 3.43 1.52
C SER A 19 -17.13 2.59 0.94
N LYS A 20 -18.30 3.21 0.74
CA LYS A 20 -19.45 2.59 0.04
C LYS A 20 -19.12 2.13 -1.40
N ARG A 21 -18.01 2.63 -1.97
CA ARG A 21 -17.53 2.29 -3.32
C ARG A 21 -16.61 1.06 -3.35
N MET A 22 -16.17 0.57 -2.19
CA MET A 22 -15.38 -0.66 -2.12
C MET A 22 -16.29 -1.89 -2.26
N LYS A 23 -16.12 -2.63 -3.36
CA LYS A 23 -16.83 -3.90 -3.60
C LYS A 23 -16.48 -4.99 -2.58
N ALA A 24 -15.29 -4.92 -1.97
CA ALA A 24 -14.78 -5.90 -1.00
C ALA A 24 -15.11 -5.57 0.47
N GLY A 25 -15.83 -4.48 0.76
CA GLY A 25 -16.15 -4.07 2.13
C GLY A 25 -15.18 -3.03 2.68
N SER A 26 -14.62 -3.29 3.87
CA SER A 26 -13.75 -2.34 4.59
C SER A 26 -12.27 -2.63 4.40
N PHE A 27 -11.44 -1.59 4.38
CA PHE A 27 -9.98 -1.67 4.39
C PHE A 27 -9.46 -1.47 5.81
N SER A 28 -8.47 -2.27 6.22
CA SER A 28 -7.70 -2.08 7.45
C SER A 28 -6.21 -2.22 7.15
N ILE A 29 -5.41 -1.21 7.52
CA ILE A 29 -3.97 -1.25 7.25
C ILE A 29 -3.26 -2.41 7.94
N LEU A 30 -3.77 -2.86 9.10
CA LEU A 30 -3.18 -3.98 9.84
C LEU A 30 -3.29 -5.29 9.06
N ARG A 31 -4.39 -5.49 8.33
CA ARG A 31 -4.68 -6.72 7.59
C ARG A 31 -4.26 -6.63 6.12
N ASP A 32 -4.48 -5.47 5.52
CA ASP A 32 -4.49 -5.32 4.06
C ASP A 32 -3.22 -4.65 3.50
N HIS A 33 -2.26 -4.23 4.36
CA HIS A 33 -1.01 -3.62 3.89
C HIS A 33 -0.21 -4.46 2.88
N PRO A 34 -0.17 -5.82 2.94
CA PRO A 34 0.61 -6.59 1.97
C PRO A 34 0.05 -6.48 0.55
N GLU A 35 -1.28 -6.55 0.43
CA GLU A 35 -1.96 -6.39 -0.86
C GLU A 35 -1.85 -4.96 -1.37
N LEU A 36 -1.98 -3.96 -0.49
CA LEU A 36 -1.75 -2.56 -0.84
C LEU A 36 -0.35 -2.35 -1.43
N LEU A 37 0.69 -2.81 -0.75
CA LEU A 37 2.07 -2.64 -1.20
C LEU A 37 2.36 -3.38 -2.52
N ARG A 38 1.77 -4.58 -2.72
CA ARG A 38 1.83 -5.28 -4.02
C ARG A 38 1.14 -4.53 -5.15
N GLN A 39 0.06 -3.80 -4.87
CA GLN A 39 -0.59 -2.97 -5.89
C GLN A 39 0.23 -1.71 -6.18
N VAL A 40 0.80 -1.09 -5.15
CA VAL A 40 1.65 0.10 -5.28
C VAL A 40 2.95 -0.21 -6.04
N SER A 41 3.57 -1.38 -5.82
CA SER A 41 4.83 -1.75 -6.47
C SER A 41 4.76 -1.82 -8.00
N ARG A 42 3.56 -2.00 -8.57
CA ARG A 42 3.32 -1.95 -10.02
C ARG A 42 3.66 -0.60 -10.65
N PHE A 43 3.63 0.47 -9.86
CA PHE A 43 3.95 1.83 -10.30
C PHE A 43 5.41 2.21 -10.03
N VAL A 44 6.23 1.31 -9.48
CA VAL A 44 7.62 1.60 -9.10
C VAL A 44 8.56 1.17 -10.23
N ALA A 45 9.48 2.05 -10.59
CA ALA A 45 10.51 1.75 -11.59
C ALA A 45 11.49 0.68 -11.05
N PRO A 46 12.22 -0.04 -11.91
CA PRO A 46 13.30 -0.91 -11.44
C PRO A 46 14.28 -0.13 -10.56
N LYS A 47 14.56 -0.62 -9.35
CA LYS A 47 15.36 0.06 -8.31
C LYS A 47 14.72 1.32 -7.69
N GLY A 48 13.47 1.61 -7.99
CA GLY A 48 12.71 2.64 -7.29
C GLY A 48 12.31 2.19 -5.88
N GLU A 49 11.87 3.14 -5.07
CA GLU A 49 11.60 2.94 -3.65
C GLU A 49 10.16 3.34 -3.28
N ILE A 50 9.59 2.63 -2.31
CA ILE A 50 8.30 2.97 -1.70
C ILE A 50 8.55 3.49 -0.29
N PHE A 51 8.16 4.74 -0.05
CA PHE A 51 8.11 5.32 1.28
C PHE A 51 6.71 5.08 1.86
N PHE A 52 6.58 4.01 2.63
CA PHE A 52 5.35 3.64 3.33
C PHE A 52 5.30 4.26 4.73
N SER A 53 4.17 4.84 5.10
CA SER A 53 3.93 5.38 6.44
C SER A 53 2.52 5.08 6.93
N THR A 54 2.32 4.94 8.24
CA THR A 54 0.99 4.76 8.82
C THR A 54 0.93 5.27 10.26
N ASN A 55 -0.20 5.83 10.66
CA ASN A 55 -0.46 6.27 12.04
C ASN A 55 -1.07 5.17 12.93
N ALA A 56 -1.13 3.93 12.45
CA ALA A 56 -1.71 2.81 13.18
C ALA A 56 -0.80 2.38 14.35
N ARG A 57 -1.22 2.65 15.60
CA ARG A 57 -0.43 2.40 16.82
C ARG A 57 -0.03 0.93 17.07
N ARG A 58 -0.70 -0.04 16.44
CA ARG A 58 -0.46 -1.48 16.58
C ARG A 58 -0.03 -2.11 15.26
N PHE A 59 0.56 -1.32 14.37
CA PHE A 59 1.06 -1.82 13.11
C PHE A 59 2.27 -2.70 13.36
N GLU A 60 2.21 -3.92 12.85
CA GLU A 60 3.32 -4.85 12.78
C GLU A 60 3.60 -5.08 11.30
N PHE A 61 4.83 -4.78 10.88
CA PHE A 61 5.24 -4.98 9.50
C PHE A 61 5.62 -6.43 9.29
N ASP A 62 4.97 -7.09 8.33
CA ASP A 62 5.33 -8.44 7.93
C ASP A 62 6.23 -8.39 6.68
N GLU A 63 7.54 -8.50 6.92
CA GLU A 63 8.56 -8.53 5.86
C GLU A 63 8.37 -9.72 4.90
N THR A 64 7.72 -10.79 5.34
CA THR A 64 7.50 -11.98 4.50
C THR A 64 6.28 -11.83 3.57
N ALA A 65 5.44 -10.83 3.83
CA ALA A 65 4.21 -10.59 3.08
C ALA A 65 4.35 -9.49 2.00
N VAL A 66 5.50 -8.83 1.93
CA VAL A 66 5.80 -7.77 0.94
C VAL A 66 6.68 -8.30 -0.21
N PRO A 67 6.53 -7.75 -1.43
CA PRO A 67 7.25 -8.23 -2.63
C PRO A 67 8.73 -7.88 -2.66
#